data_AF-A0A2V8S8U6-F1
#
_entry.id   AF-A0A2V8S8U6-F1
#
_cell.length_a   1.000
_cell.length_b   1.000
_cell.length_c   1.000
_cell.angle_alpha   90.00
_cell.angle_beta   90.00
_cell.angle_gamma   90.00
#
_symmetry.space_group_name_H-M   'P 1'
#
loop_
_entity.id
_entity.type
_entity.pdbx_description
1 polymer ?
#
loop_
_entity_poly.entity_id
_entity_poly.type
_entity_poly.pdbx_seq_one_letter_code
_entity_poly.pdbx_strand_id
1 'polypeptide(L)'
;DGVTLRETRRGLAGGPEALRLPPAPGGGAAYRLKILLGGTGEVPRSPFRLRLEGPRGDDLWEGTLELWEGERPAFDLLVPAAMLRPGRHAVRVEDAGGIVRSYTFIAP
;
A
#
# COMPACT_ATOMS: atom_id res chain seq x y z
N ASP A 1 9.29 -15.06 0.02
CA ASP A 1 7.82 -14.94 0.15
C ASP A 1 7.41 -13.50 0.44
N GLY A 2 6.33 -13.02 -0.18
CA GLY A 2 5.87 -11.63 -0.05
C GLY A 2 4.42 -11.57 0.43
N VAL A 3 4.01 -10.44 0.99
CA VAL A 3 2.67 -10.25 1.58
C VAL A 3 1.79 -9.48 0.61
N THR A 4 0.65 -10.05 0.21
CA THR A 4 -0.29 -9.39 -0.71
C THR A 4 -1.30 -8.56 0.07
N LEU A 5 -1.33 -7.26 -0.20
CA LEU A 5 -2.35 -6.33 0.28
C LEU A 5 -3.50 -6.26 -0.71
N ARG A 6 -4.73 -6.29 -0.17
CA ARG A 6 -5.95 -6.08 -0.94
C ARG A 6 -6.50 -4.68 -0.65
N GLU A 7 -7.14 -4.11 -1.66
CA GLU A 7 -7.88 -2.86 -1.49
C GLU A 7 -8.93 -3.05 -0.39
N THR A 8 -9.01 -2.10 0.53
CA THR A 8 -10.09 -2.08 1.52
C THR A 8 -11.31 -1.39 0.90
N ARG A 9 -12.51 -1.97 1.07
CA ARG A 9 -13.79 -1.53 0.43
C ARG A 9 -14.21 -0.08 0.71
N ARG A 10 -13.43 0.69 1.45
CA ARG A 10 -13.63 2.11 1.69
C ARG A 10 -12.28 2.77 1.48
N GLY A 11 -12.17 3.66 0.49
CA GLY A 11 -11.03 4.56 0.30
C GLY A 11 -10.72 5.48 1.50
N LEU A 12 -11.30 5.22 2.66
CA LEU A 12 -11.10 5.91 3.91
C LEU A 12 -10.74 4.86 4.97
N ALA A 13 -9.53 5.02 5.52
CA ALA A 13 -9.13 4.58 6.85
C ALA A 13 -10.27 3.99 7.70
N GLY A 14 -10.37 2.67 7.82
CA GLY A 14 -11.27 2.09 8.83
C GLY A 14 -12.01 0.81 8.45
N GLY A 15 -11.38 -0.13 7.74
CA GLY A 15 -11.87 -1.50 7.70
C GLY A 15 -11.35 -2.33 8.90
N PRO A 16 -12.17 -3.23 9.50
CA PRO A 16 -11.70 -4.25 10.45
C PRO A 16 -10.80 -5.31 9.80
N GLU A 17 -10.71 -5.33 8.46
CA GLU A 17 -10.01 -6.35 7.65
C GLU A 17 -8.53 -6.02 7.35
N ALA A 18 -7.90 -5.10 8.10
CA ALA A 18 -6.50 -4.77 7.85
C ALA A 18 -5.60 -5.99 8.09
N LEU A 19 -4.81 -6.35 7.08
CA LEU A 19 -3.90 -7.49 7.15
C LEU A 19 -2.82 -7.24 8.20
N ARG A 20 -2.59 -8.20 9.08
CA ARG A 20 -1.46 -8.15 10.03
C ARG A 20 -0.22 -8.70 9.34
N LEU A 21 0.85 -7.94 9.34
CA LEU A 21 2.14 -8.42 8.87
C LEU A 21 2.70 -9.43 9.88
N PRO A 22 3.41 -10.47 9.41
CA PRO A 22 4.16 -11.35 10.31
C PRO A 22 5.30 -10.55 10.99
N PRO A 23 5.80 -11.00 12.15
CA PRO A 23 7.00 -10.46 12.77
C PRO A 23 8.15 -10.38 11.75
N ALA A 24 8.83 -9.23 11.70
CA ALA A 24 9.99 -9.09 10.83
C ALA A 24 11.06 -10.10 11.27
N PRO A 25 11.67 -10.87 10.35
CA PRO A 25 12.92 -11.54 10.67
C PRO A 25 13.93 -10.44 11.01
N GLY A 26 14.59 -10.50 12.17
CA GLY A 26 15.41 -9.40 12.67
C GLY A 26 16.52 -8.95 11.70
N GLY A 27 17.11 -7.77 11.94
CA GLY A 27 18.30 -7.28 11.24
C GLY A 27 18.06 -6.93 9.76
N GLY A 28 17.68 -5.67 9.48
CA GLY A 28 17.67 -5.13 8.11
C GLY A 28 16.63 -5.71 7.14
N ALA A 29 15.70 -6.55 7.62
CA ALA A 29 14.66 -7.12 6.78
C ALA A 29 13.72 -6.06 6.19
N ALA A 30 13.17 -6.37 5.01
CA ALA A 30 12.14 -5.58 4.35
C ALA A 30 10.92 -6.44 4.07
N TYR A 31 9.73 -5.85 4.17
CA TYR A 31 8.50 -6.45 3.70
C TYR A 31 8.34 -6.16 2.21
N ARG A 32 8.05 -7.20 1.43
CA ARG A 32 7.56 -7.05 0.06
C ARG A 32 6.04 -7.02 0.09
N LEU A 33 5.47 -5.83 -0.02
CA LEU A 33 4.03 -5.61 -0.07
C LEU A 33 3.58 -5.65 -1.53
N LYS A 34 2.77 -6.64 -1.91
CA LYS A 34 2.18 -6.72 -3.25
C LYS A 34 0.85 -5.99 -3.25
N ILE A 35 0.69 -4.98 -4.08
CA ILE A 35 -0.51 -4.17 -4.18
C ILE A 35 -1.20 -4.47 -5.50
N LEU A 36 -2.48 -4.85 -5.42
CA LEU A 36 -3.34 -5.04 -6.58
C LEU A 36 -4.21 -3.79 -6.75
N LEU A 37 -3.92 -3.01 -7.78
CA LEU A 37 -4.70 -1.84 -8.18
C LEU A 37 -5.93 -2.32 -8.97
N GLY A 38 -7.07 -2.43 -8.31
CA GLY A 38 -8.29 -2.92 -8.95
C GLY A 38 -9.15 -3.74 -8.01
N GLY A 39 -10.05 -3.06 -7.31
CA GLY A 39 -11.14 -3.64 -6.58
C GLY A 39 -12.43 -2.92 -6.94
N THR A 40 -13.34 -3.60 -7.62
CA THR A 40 -14.77 -3.24 -7.74
C THR A 40 -15.15 -1.90 -8.38
N GLY A 41 -14.21 -1.13 -8.95
CA GLY A 41 -14.44 0.24 -9.43
C GLY A 41 -13.87 0.55 -10.81
N GLU A 42 -13.74 1.84 -11.11
CA GLU A 42 -13.18 2.36 -12.36
C GLU A 42 -11.74 1.88 -12.60
N VAL A 43 -11.40 1.76 -13.88
CA VAL A 43 -10.07 1.37 -14.35
C VAL A 43 -9.04 2.41 -13.86
N PRO A 44 -8.02 1.98 -13.08
CA PRO A 44 -7.00 2.90 -12.56
C PRO A 44 -6.18 3.54 -13.70
N ARG A 45 -5.88 4.85 -13.56
CA ARG A 45 -5.21 5.66 -14.60
C ARG A 45 -3.80 6.11 -14.19
N SER A 46 -2.79 5.73 -14.96
CA SER A 46 -1.40 6.18 -14.80
C SER A 46 -1.25 7.68 -15.13
N PRO A 47 -0.33 8.45 -14.50
CA PRO A 47 0.57 8.05 -13.40
C PRO A 47 -0.14 7.92 -12.05
N PHE A 48 0.44 7.13 -11.15
CA PHE A 48 -0.04 6.93 -9.79
C PHE A 48 0.89 7.61 -8.79
N ARG A 49 0.34 8.45 -7.91
CA ARG A 49 1.05 8.93 -6.73
C ARG A 49 0.86 7.95 -5.59
N LEU A 50 1.95 7.51 -5.00
CA LEU A 50 2.00 6.52 -3.94
C LEU A 50 2.47 7.19 -2.65
N ARG A 51 1.77 6.97 -1.53
CA ARG A 51 2.22 7.41 -0.21
C ARG A 51 2.11 6.28 0.79
N LEU A 52 3.17 6.09 1.59
CA LEU A 52 3.15 5.20 2.74
C LEU A 52 2.88 6.03 4.00
N GLU A 53 1.71 5.86 4.59
CA GLU A 53 1.27 6.56 5.80
C GLU A 53 1.59 5.72 7.06
N GLY A 54 2.17 6.38 8.06
CA GLY A 54 2.39 5.86 9.40
C GLY A 54 1.15 5.91 10.29
N PRO A 55 1.20 5.36 11.52
CA PRO A 55 0.05 5.26 12.41
C PRO A 55 -0.51 6.60 12.89
N ARG A 56 0.24 7.69 12.76
CA ARG A 56 -0.18 9.04 13.12
C ARG A 56 -0.67 9.85 11.93
N GLY A 57 -0.74 9.24 10.74
CA GLY A 57 -1.08 9.92 9.49
C GLY A 57 0.10 10.72 8.91
N ASP A 58 1.31 10.46 9.36
CA ASP A 58 2.55 11.01 8.80
C ASP A 58 2.98 10.26 7.54
N ASP A 59 3.41 10.99 6.52
CA ASP A 59 3.96 10.40 5.29
C ASP A 59 5.39 9.90 5.57
N LEU A 60 5.57 8.58 5.54
CA LEU A 60 6.86 7.91 5.74
C LEU A 60 7.66 7.82 4.44
N TRP A 61 6.97 7.79 3.30
CA TRP A 61 7.55 7.71 1.96
C TRP A 61 6.54 8.14 0.91
N GLU A 62 7.01 8.78 -0.17
CA GLU A 62 6.22 9.12 -1.35
C GLU A 62 6.97 8.71 -2.62
N GLY A 63 6.23 8.32 -3.65
CA GLY A 63 6.78 8.06 -4.98
C GLY A 63 5.71 8.14 -6.07
N THR A 64 6.16 8.04 -7.32
CA THR A 64 5.26 7.96 -8.48
C THR A 64 5.52 6.65 -9.22
N LEU A 65 4.44 6.01 -9.66
CA LEU A 65 4.46 4.80 -10.47
C LEU A 65 3.78 5.10 -11.80
N GLU A 66 4.47 4.81 -12.89
CA GLU A 66 3.89 4.81 -14.23
C GLU A 66 3.69 3.36 -14.66
N LEU A 67 2.48 3.05 -15.14
CA LEU A 67 2.18 1.78 -15.78
C LEU A 67 1.93 2.01 -17.27
N TRP A 68 2.46 1.10 -18.09
CA TRP A 68 2.22 1.11 -19.53
C TRP A 68 0.85 0.53 -19.87
N GLU A 69 0.30 0.90 -21.02
CA GLU A 69 -0.96 0.36 -21.52
C GLU A 69 -0.85 -1.17 -21.68
N GLY A 70 -1.80 -1.90 -21.08
CA GLY A 70 -1.81 -3.38 -21.09
C GLY A 70 -1.05 -4.05 -19.95
N GLU A 71 -0.31 -3.30 -19.12
CA GLU A 71 0.28 -3.86 -17.90
C GLU A 71 -0.80 -4.16 -16.86
N ARG A 72 -0.58 -5.24 -16.08
CA ARG A 72 -1.47 -5.52 -14.95
C ARG A 72 -1.32 -4.39 -13.94
N PRO A 73 -2.43 -3.85 -13.42
CA PRO A 73 -2.40 -2.80 -12.42
C PRO A 73 -2.04 -3.43 -11.07
N ALA A 74 -0.76 -3.77 -10.89
CA ALA A 74 -0.22 -4.31 -9.66
C ALA A 74 1.25 -3.93 -9.54
N PHE A 75 1.72 -3.69 -8.32
CA PHE A 75 3.12 -3.38 -8.07
C PHE A 75 3.57 -3.90 -6.72
N ASP A 76 4.87 -4.03 -6.55
CA ASP A 76 5.48 -4.39 -5.29
C ASP A 76 6.16 -3.18 -4.66
N LEU A 77 5.88 -2.96 -3.37
CA LEU A 77 6.59 -1.99 -2.54
C LEU A 77 7.48 -2.74 -1.55
N LEU A 78 8.79 -2.48 -1.62
CA LEU A 78 9.75 -2.96 -0.63
C LEU A 78 9.85 -1.94 0.51
N VAL A 79 9.36 -2.32 1.69
CA VAL A 79 9.37 -1.45 2.87
C VAL A 79 10.33 -2.01 3.91
N PRO A 80 11.45 -1.31 4.22
CA PRO A 80 12.31 -1.67 5.34
C PRO A 80 11.49 -1.80 6.64
N ALA A 81 11.63 -2.91 7.35
CA ALA A 81 10.89 -3.13 8.61
C ALA A 81 11.20 -2.04 9.64
N ALA A 82 12.41 -1.47 9.62
CA ALA A 82 12.83 -0.38 10.49
C ALA A 82 12.04 0.93 10.28
N MET A 83 11.39 1.13 9.13
CA MET A 83 10.53 2.29 8.89
C MET A 83 9.14 2.12 9.53
N LEU A 84 8.72 0.89 9.79
CA LEU A 84 7.39 0.57 10.29
C LEU A 84 7.40 0.53 11.82
N ARG A 85 6.80 1.54 12.45
CA ARG A 85 6.50 1.46 13.88
C ARG A 85 5.40 0.43 14.12
N PRO A 86 5.24 -0.14 15.32
CA PRO A 86 4.09 -0.98 15.61
C PRO A 86 2.77 -0.21 15.39
N GLY A 87 1.81 -0.82 14.71
CA GLY A 87 0.48 -0.24 14.51
C GLY A 87 0.00 -0.18 13.05
N ARG A 88 -1.11 0.52 12.86
CA ARG A 88 -1.81 0.59 11.57
C ARG A 88 -1.09 1.53 10.61
N HIS A 89 -0.82 1.05 9.40
CA HIS A 89 -0.25 1.80 8.29
C HIS A 89 -1.20 1.74 7.09
N ALA A 90 -0.97 2.60 6.11
CA ALA A 90 -1.66 2.53 4.83
C ALA A 90 -0.71 2.82 3.68
N VAL A 91 -0.89 2.13 2.55
CA VAL A 91 -0.43 2.64 1.26
C VAL A 91 -1.59 3.33 0.58
N ARG A 92 -1.44 4.62 0.30
CA ARG A 92 -2.37 5.42 -0.52
C ARG A 92 -1.89 5.42 -1.95
N VAL A 93 -2.82 5.24 -2.87
CA VAL A 93 -2.56 5.31 -4.30
C VAL A 93 -3.59 6.24 -4.92
N GLU A 94 -3.14 7.40 -5.38
CA GLU A 94 -3.93 8.35 -6.15
C GLU A 94 -3.61 8.18 -7.63
N ASP A 95 -4.63 8.00 -8.45
CA ASP A 95 -4.47 7.90 -9.90
C ASP A 95 -4.60 9.27 -10.60
N ALA A 96 -4.27 9.34 -11.89
CA ALA A 96 -4.31 10.58 -12.66
C ALA A 96 -5.72 11.19 -12.78
N GLY A 97 -6.77 10.42 -12.47
CA GLY A 97 -8.15 10.90 -12.40
C GLY A 97 -8.53 11.46 -11.02
N GLY A 98 -7.61 11.47 -10.05
CA GLY A 98 -7.84 11.92 -8.68
C GLY A 98 -8.49 10.88 -7.78
N ILE A 99 -8.62 9.62 -8.22
CA ILE A 99 -9.22 8.55 -7.40
C ILE A 99 -8.17 8.02 -6.43
N VAL A 100 -8.48 8.10 -5.14
CA VAL A 100 -7.60 7.61 -4.06
C VAL A 100 -8.06 6.23 -3.58
N ARG A 101 -7.14 5.27 -3.61
CA ARG A 101 -7.29 3.90 -3.09
C ARG A 101 -6.42 3.71 -1.86
N SER A 102 -6.89 2.90 -0.91
CA SER A 102 -6.24 2.71 0.38
C SER A 102 -6.04 1.22 0.70
N TYR A 103 -4.79 0.88 1.01
CA TYR A 103 -4.34 -0.47 1.33
C TYR A 103 -3.79 -0.49 2.77
N THR A 104 -4.64 -0.81 3.74
CA THR A 104 -4.25 -0.74 5.16
C THR A 104 -3.70 -2.06 5.67
N PHE A 105 -2.66 -2.00 6.49
CA PHE A 105 -2.07 -3.15 7.17
C PHE A 105 -1.65 -2.79 8.61
N ILE A 106 -1.37 -3.79 9.43
CA ILE A 106 -0.89 -3.62 10.80
C ILE A 106 0.53 -4.19 10.88
N ALA A 107 1.50 -3.35 11.19
CA ALA A 107 2.85 -3.75 11.53
C ALA A 107 2.91 -4.23 13.00
N PRO A 108 3.63 -5.32 13.30
CA PRO A 108 3.74 -5.91 14.63
C PRO A 108 4.52 -5.03 15.62
#